data_AF-A0A7W9N1G3-F1
#
_entry.id   AF-A0A7W9N1G3-F1
#
_cell.length_a   1.000
_cell.length_b   1.000
_cell.length_c   1.000
_cell.angle_alpha   90.00
_cell.angle_beta   90.00
_cell.angle_gamma   90.00
#
_symmetry.space_group_name_H-M   'P 1'
#
loop_
_entity.id
_entity.type
_entity.pdbx_description
1 polymer ?
#
loop_
_entity_poly.entity_id
_entity_poly.type
_entity_poly.pdbx_seq_one_letter_code
_entity_poly.pdbx_strand_id
1 'polypeptide(L)'
;MLQLIGPQHLAAALQAAGLDDDAARLLAWADPARRDRDAAQAALDELAVAQESLRGALAGLVAAARDVRAGAAVAWRGPAAEEYADAVAEAVGAAEGLEREAGEWLALRATAEREAEDARQDAEARLRAAEETARAALRALAVAA
;
A
#
# COMPACT_ATOMS: atom_id res chain seq x y z
N MET A 1 1.21 17.79 17.51
CA MET A 1 2.09 16.68 17.07
C MET A 1 3.40 16.77 17.82
N LEU A 2 3.69 15.83 18.72
CA LEU A 2 5.03 15.70 19.32
C LEU A 2 5.97 15.21 18.21
N GLN A 3 6.97 16.00 17.83
CA GLN A 3 8.03 15.53 16.94
C GLN A 3 8.79 14.39 17.64
N LEU A 4 8.91 13.26 16.94
CA LEU A 4 9.80 12.17 17.34
C LEU A 4 11.21 12.74 17.36
N ILE A 5 11.89 12.64 18.52
CA ILE A 5 13.28 13.11 18.66
C ILE A 5 14.22 12.08 18.01
N GLY A 6 13.73 10.84 17.80
CA GLY A 6 14.45 9.75 17.18
C GLY A 6 15.05 8.83 18.25
N PRO A 7 14.92 7.50 18.09
CA PRO A 7 15.34 6.52 19.09
C PRO A 7 16.84 6.60 19.40
N GLN A 8 17.67 7.03 18.44
CA GLN A 8 19.11 7.26 18.63
C GLN A 8 19.42 8.38 19.65
N HIS A 9 18.65 9.47 19.68
CA HIS A 9 18.86 10.57 20.63
C HIS A 9 18.41 10.16 22.04
N LEU A 10 17.32 9.40 22.13
CA LEU A 10 16.83 8.86 23.41
C LEU A 10 17.77 7.80 23.96
N ALA A 11 18.32 6.92 23.12
CA ALA A 11 19.33 5.94 23.54
C ALA A 11 20.58 6.63 24.09
N ALA A 12 21.09 7.67 23.42
CA ALA A 12 22.22 8.45 23.91
C ALA A 12 21.94 9.12 25.25
N ALA A 13 20.73 9.65 25.45
CA ALA A 13 20.32 10.24 26.73
C ALA A 13 20.22 9.19 27.85
N LEU A 14 19.73 7.98 27.55
CA LEU A 14 19.68 6.86 28.50
C LEU A 14 21.10 6.41 28.91
N GLN A 15 22.02 6.28 27.95
CA GLN A 15 23.43 5.97 28.21
C GLN A 15 24.10 7.04 29.09
N ALA A 16 23.86 8.32 28.79
CA ALA A 16 24.38 9.43 29.60
C ALA A 16 23.86 9.41 31.05
N ALA A 17 22.70 8.80 31.28
CA ALA A 17 22.11 8.61 32.60
C ALA A 17 22.48 7.27 33.27
N GLY A 18 23.37 6.47 32.65
CA GLY A 18 23.81 5.17 33.17
C GLY A 18 22.80 4.02 32.94
N LEU A 19 21.82 4.20 32.05
CA LEU A 19 20.83 3.19 31.67
C LEU A 19 21.21 2.49 30.35
N ASP A 20 22.37 1.85 30.32
CA ASP A 20 22.89 1.20 29.10
C ASP A 20 21.99 0.06 28.60
N ASP A 21 21.40 -0.72 29.52
CA ASP A 21 20.49 -1.82 29.17
C ASP A 21 19.17 -1.30 28.55
N ASP A 22 18.61 -0.21 29.07
CA ASP A 22 17.40 0.39 28.50
C ASP A 22 17.68 1.07 27.16
N ALA A 23 18.87 1.66 26.99
CA ALA A 23 19.32 2.18 25.70
C ALA A 23 19.45 1.05 24.66
N ALA A 24 20.06 -0.08 25.04
CA ALA A 24 20.19 -1.25 24.18
C ALA A 24 18.82 -1.85 23.81
N ARG A 25 17.90 -1.97 24.79
CA ARG A 25 16.53 -2.42 24.55
C ARG A 25 15.75 -1.49 23.62
N LEU A 26 15.89 -0.17 23.80
CA LEU A 26 15.26 0.81 22.93
C LEU A 26 15.71 0.63 21.48
N LEU A 27 17.01 0.50 21.23
CA LEU A 27 17.54 0.30 19.88
C LEU A 27 17.11 -1.05 19.29
N ALA A 28 17.17 -2.12 20.08
CA ALA A 28 16.75 -3.46 19.66
C ALA A 28 15.26 -3.52 19.25
N TRP A 29 14.41 -2.67 19.82
CA TRP A 29 12.99 -2.57 19.44
C TRP A 29 12.74 -1.56 18.32
N ALA A 30 13.45 -0.43 18.31
CA ALA A 30 13.22 0.64 17.36
C ALA A 30 13.81 0.36 15.97
N ASP A 31 14.91 -0.37 15.87
CA ASP A 31 15.55 -0.68 14.59
C ASP A 31 14.68 -1.59 13.70
N PRO A 32 14.12 -2.71 14.19
CA PRO A 32 13.18 -3.51 13.42
C PRO A 32 11.95 -2.72 12.98
N ALA A 33 11.32 -1.98 13.91
CA ALA A 33 10.12 -1.20 13.60
C ALA A 33 10.39 -0.10 12.55
N ARG A 34 11.57 0.51 12.55
CA ARG A 34 11.98 1.44 11.48
C ARG A 34 12.11 0.74 10.13
N ARG A 35 12.77 -0.43 10.08
CA ARG A 35 12.90 -1.20 8.83
C ARG A 35 11.53 -1.62 8.29
N ASP A 36 10.64 -2.07 9.16
CA ASP A 36 9.28 -2.45 8.80
C ASP A 36 8.52 -1.25 8.20
N ARG A 37 8.60 -0.09 8.84
CA ARG A 37 7.98 1.15 8.35
C ARG A 37 8.54 1.56 6.98
N ASP A 38 9.86 1.53 6.83
CA ASP A 38 10.52 1.95 5.59
C ASP A 38 10.21 0.96 4.44
N ALA A 39 10.13 -0.34 4.74
CA ALA A 39 9.69 -1.36 3.78
C ALA A 39 8.21 -1.20 3.39
N ALA A 40 7.33 -0.94 4.35
CA ALA A 40 5.92 -0.66 4.08
C ALA A 40 5.74 0.60 3.23
N GLN A 41 6.51 1.66 3.48
CA GLN A 41 6.50 2.87 2.67
C GLN A 41 7.01 2.60 1.24
N ALA A 42 8.10 1.85 1.09
CA ALA A 42 8.60 1.47 -0.23
C ALA A 42 7.56 0.66 -1.02
N ALA A 43 6.85 -0.27 -0.38
CA ALA A 43 5.76 -1.01 -1.01
C ALA A 43 4.61 -0.11 -1.46
N LEU A 44 4.22 0.89 -0.65
CA LEU A 44 3.21 1.89 -1.04
C LEU A 44 3.66 2.72 -2.25
N ASP A 45 4.93 3.13 -2.29
CA ASP A 45 5.48 3.90 -3.40
C ASP A 45 5.50 3.06 -4.69
N GLU A 46 5.89 1.78 -4.62
CA GLU A 46 5.84 0.85 -5.75
C GLU A 46 4.39 0.62 -6.25
N LEU A 47 3.43 0.45 -5.33
CA LEU A 47 2.01 0.32 -5.65
C LEU A 47 1.47 1.57 -6.34
N ALA A 48 1.90 2.76 -5.92
CA ALA A 48 1.51 4.02 -6.55
C ALA A 48 2.03 4.14 -7.99
N VAL A 49 3.27 3.68 -8.26
CA VAL A 49 3.82 3.63 -9.62
C VAL A 49 3.07 2.62 -10.49
N ALA A 50 2.78 1.44 -9.95
CA ALA A 50 2.00 0.42 -10.65
C ALA A 50 0.56 0.89 -10.95
N GLN A 51 -0.04 1.68 -10.05
CA GLN A 51 -1.39 2.24 -10.22
C GLN A 51 -1.52 3.08 -11.49
N GLU A 52 -0.57 3.94 -11.79
CA GLU A 52 -0.67 4.86 -12.93
C GLU A 52 -0.68 4.08 -14.25
N SER A 53 0.22 3.11 -14.38
CA SER A 53 0.28 2.20 -15.53
C SER A 53 -0.99 1.36 -15.67
N LEU A 54 -1.50 0.82 -14.56
CA LEU A 54 -2.71 -0.01 -14.56
C LEU A 54 -3.93 0.81 -14.96
N ARG A 55 -4.08 2.04 -14.46
CA ARG A 55 -5.22 2.92 -14.80
C ARG A 55 -5.30 3.19 -16.30
N GLY A 56 -4.17 3.50 -16.93
CA GLY A 56 -4.10 3.75 -18.37
C GLY A 56 -4.47 2.51 -19.19
N ALA A 57 -3.90 1.35 -18.84
CA ALA A 57 -4.18 0.09 -19.53
C ALA A 57 -5.67 -0.31 -19.41
N LEU A 58 -6.24 -0.18 -18.21
CA LEU A 58 -7.65 -0.51 -17.97
C LEU A 58 -8.62 0.45 -18.68
N ALA A 59 -8.31 1.75 -18.70
CA ALA A 59 -9.10 2.72 -19.46
C ALA A 59 -9.10 2.40 -20.96
N GLY A 60 -7.95 1.99 -21.50
CA GLY A 60 -7.82 1.55 -22.90
C GLY A 60 -8.64 0.29 -23.20
N LEU A 61 -8.60 -0.71 -22.30
CA LEU A 61 -9.39 -1.94 -22.44
C LEU A 61 -10.90 -1.68 -22.40
N VAL A 62 -11.37 -0.86 -21.45
CA VAL A 62 -12.80 -0.50 -21.35
C VAL A 62 -13.26 0.29 -22.58
N ALA A 63 -12.43 1.21 -23.09
CA ALA A 63 -12.74 1.92 -24.32
C ALA A 63 -12.87 0.95 -25.51
N ALA A 64 -11.91 0.03 -25.70
CA ALA A 64 -11.96 -0.97 -26.75
C ALA A 64 -13.19 -1.90 -26.63
N ALA A 65 -13.50 -2.36 -25.42
CA ALA A 65 -14.70 -3.15 -25.13
C ALA A 65 -16.00 -2.42 -25.48
N ARG A 66 -16.05 -1.11 -25.23
CA ARG A 66 -17.19 -0.26 -25.56
C ARG A 66 -17.33 -0.08 -27.08
N ASP A 67 -16.21 0.10 -27.78
CA ASP A 67 -16.17 0.23 -29.24
C ASP A 67 -16.60 -1.08 -29.93
N VAL A 68 -16.15 -2.23 -29.45
CA VAL A 68 -16.58 -3.56 -29.94
C VAL A 68 -18.10 -3.71 -29.77
N ARG A 69 -18.65 -3.39 -28.59
CA ARG A 69 -20.10 -3.45 -28.34
C ARG A 69 -20.89 -2.48 -29.22
N ALA A 70 -20.39 -1.28 -29.44
CA ALA A 70 -21.02 -0.30 -30.32
C ALA A 70 -21.01 -0.77 -31.78
N GLY A 71 -19.89 -1.30 -32.26
CA GLY A 71 -19.75 -1.90 -33.60
C GLY A 71 -20.67 -3.11 -33.79
N ALA A 72 -20.72 -4.00 -32.79
CA ALA A 72 -21.63 -5.14 -32.76
C ALA A 72 -23.10 -4.71 -32.88
N ALA A 73 -23.52 -3.71 -32.12
CA ALA A 73 -24.90 -3.19 -32.16
C ALA A 73 -25.28 -2.59 -33.52
N VAL A 74 -24.31 -2.07 -34.27
CA VAL A 74 -24.50 -1.57 -35.65
C VAL A 74 -24.53 -2.74 -36.64
N ALA A 75 -23.59 -3.69 -36.53
CA ALA A 75 -23.50 -4.86 -37.40
C ALA A 75 -24.77 -5.72 -37.33
N TRP A 76 -25.33 -5.90 -36.12
CA TRP A 76 -26.59 -6.62 -35.89
C TRP A 76 -27.82 -6.01 -36.57
N ARG A 77 -27.75 -4.76 -37.03
CA ARG A 77 -28.83 -4.11 -37.81
C ARG A 77 -28.66 -4.27 -39.32
N GLY A 78 -27.54 -4.83 -39.77
CA GLY A 78 -27.20 -4.99 -41.19
C GLY A 78 -27.24 -6.46 -41.66
N PRO A 79 -27.16 -6.69 -42.98
CA PRO A 79 -27.19 -8.04 -43.55
C PRO A 79 -25.99 -8.93 -43.16
N ALA A 80 -24.91 -8.36 -42.61
CA ALA A 80 -23.77 -9.09 -42.08
C ALA A 80 -24.03 -9.71 -40.68
N ALA A 81 -25.19 -9.44 -40.07
CA ALA A 81 -25.51 -9.85 -38.71
C ALA A 81 -25.45 -11.38 -38.50
N GLU A 82 -25.98 -12.17 -39.42
CA GLU A 82 -25.95 -13.65 -39.32
C GLU A 82 -24.56 -14.23 -39.59
N GLU A 83 -23.81 -13.65 -40.54
CA GLU A 83 -22.49 -14.16 -40.96
C GLU A 83 -21.43 -14.00 -39.86
N TYR A 84 -21.55 -12.96 -39.03
CA TYR A 84 -20.56 -12.63 -37.99
C TYR A 84 -21.11 -12.73 -36.56
N ALA A 85 -22.31 -13.29 -36.36
CA ALA A 85 -22.97 -13.38 -35.06
C ALA A 85 -22.09 -14.03 -33.97
N ASP A 86 -21.48 -15.18 -34.30
CA ASP A 86 -20.65 -15.95 -33.36
C ASP A 86 -19.34 -15.21 -33.03
N ALA A 87 -18.68 -14.64 -34.04
CA ALA A 87 -17.46 -13.86 -33.85
C ALA A 87 -17.70 -12.60 -33.00
N VAL A 88 -18.85 -11.95 -33.19
CA VAL A 88 -19.27 -10.80 -32.38
C VAL A 88 -19.56 -11.22 -30.93
N ALA A 89 -20.25 -12.35 -30.73
CA ALA A 89 -20.52 -12.88 -29.39
C ALA A 89 -19.23 -13.25 -28.64
N GLU A 90 -18.27 -13.88 -29.34
CA GLU A 90 -16.94 -14.20 -28.80
C GLU A 90 -16.17 -12.95 -28.41
N ALA A 91 -16.15 -11.92 -29.27
CA ALA A 91 -15.47 -10.66 -28.99
C ALA A 91 -16.07 -9.92 -27.79
N VAL A 92 -17.40 -9.91 -27.66
CA VAL A 92 -18.08 -9.32 -26.48
C VAL A 92 -17.77 -10.11 -25.21
N GLY A 93 -17.79 -11.46 -25.26
CA GLY A 93 -17.44 -12.29 -24.12
C GLY A 93 -15.99 -12.13 -23.67
N ALA A 94 -15.06 -12.00 -24.62
CA ALA A 94 -13.65 -11.72 -24.32
C ALA A 94 -13.49 -10.35 -23.64
N ALA A 95 -14.19 -9.32 -24.12
CA ALA A 95 -14.18 -7.99 -23.52
C ALA A 95 -14.73 -7.99 -22.08
N GLU A 96 -15.84 -8.68 -21.82
CA GLU A 96 -16.39 -8.85 -20.46
C GLU A 96 -15.44 -9.63 -19.53
N GLY A 97 -14.74 -10.62 -20.07
CA GLY A 97 -13.69 -11.36 -19.34
C GLY A 97 -12.56 -10.44 -18.89
N LEU A 98 -12.05 -9.59 -19.79
CA LEU A 98 -11.00 -8.62 -19.50
C LEU A 98 -11.44 -7.54 -18.50
N GLU A 99 -12.67 -7.03 -18.62
CA GLU A 99 -13.23 -6.07 -17.65
C GLU A 99 -13.35 -6.68 -16.24
N ARG A 100 -13.67 -7.97 -16.13
CA ARG A 100 -13.75 -8.68 -14.84
C ARG A 100 -12.37 -8.88 -14.23
N GLU A 101 -11.43 -9.41 -15.00
CA GLU A 101 -10.05 -9.63 -14.55
C GLU A 101 -9.40 -8.32 -14.09
N ALA A 102 -9.62 -7.24 -14.85
CA ALA A 102 -9.24 -5.89 -14.45
C ALA A 102 -9.77 -5.47 -13.08
N GLY A 103 -11.05 -5.75 -12.81
CA GLY A 103 -11.68 -5.47 -11.53
C GLY A 103 -11.07 -6.27 -10.38
N GLU A 104 -10.72 -7.54 -10.61
CA GLU A 104 -10.05 -8.40 -9.64
C GLU A 104 -8.65 -7.87 -9.31
N TRP A 105 -7.87 -7.48 -10.31
CA TRP A 105 -6.56 -6.86 -10.10
C TRP A 105 -6.65 -5.55 -9.30
N LEU A 106 -7.64 -4.71 -9.58
CA LEU A 106 -7.89 -3.49 -8.81
C LEU A 106 -8.26 -3.79 -7.36
N ALA A 107 -9.07 -4.82 -7.11
CA ALA A 107 -9.45 -5.23 -5.77
C ALA A 107 -8.25 -5.78 -4.98
N LEU A 108 -7.42 -6.64 -5.60
CA LEU A 108 -6.19 -7.16 -5.00
C LEU A 108 -5.23 -6.03 -4.64
N ARG A 109 -5.08 -5.03 -5.52
CA ARG A 109 -4.24 -3.86 -5.28
C ARG A 109 -4.77 -3.01 -4.11
N ALA A 110 -6.07 -2.76 -4.05
CA ALA A 110 -6.67 -2.01 -2.95
C ALA A 110 -6.50 -2.72 -1.60
N THR A 111 -6.51 -4.05 -1.59
CA THR A 111 -6.17 -4.86 -0.40
C THR A 111 -4.70 -4.71 -0.04
N ALA A 112 -3.78 -4.83 -1.01
CA ALA A 112 -2.34 -4.68 -0.78
C ALA A 112 -1.96 -3.28 -0.25
N GLU A 113 -2.59 -2.22 -0.78
CA GLU A 113 -2.42 -0.84 -0.28
C GLU A 113 -2.85 -0.72 1.19
N ARG A 114 -3.99 -1.32 1.55
CA ARG A 114 -4.50 -1.30 2.91
C ARG A 114 -3.58 -2.07 3.86
N GLU A 115 -3.14 -3.25 3.47
CA GLU A 115 -2.22 -4.06 4.27
C GLU A 115 -0.87 -3.35 4.50
N ALA A 116 -0.33 -2.71 3.46
CA ALA A 116 0.90 -1.92 3.58
C ALA A 116 0.73 -0.69 4.48
N GLU A 117 -0.40 0.02 4.37
CA GLU A 117 -0.70 1.15 5.25
C GLU A 117 -0.92 0.71 6.71
N ASP A 118 -1.62 -0.39 6.94
CA ASP A 118 -1.82 -0.97 8.27
C ASP A 118 -0.48 -1.38 8.89
N ALA A 119 0.40 -2.02 8.11
CA ALA A 119 1.76 -2.36 8.55
C ALA A 119 2.60 -1.12 8.89
N ARG A 120 2.49 -0.05 8.09
CA ARG A 120 3.16 1.23 8.33
C ARG A 120 2.68 1.87 9.64
N GLN A 121 1.36 1.89 9.87
CA GLN A 121 0.77 2.44 11.09
C GLN A 121 1.14 1.65 12.34
N ASP A 122 1.14 0.32 12.27
CA ASP A 122 1.61 -0.55 13.36
C ASP A 122 3.08 -0.27 13.71
N ALA A 123 3.95 -0.21 12.70
CA ALA A 123 5.36 0.10 12.89
C ALA A 123 5.57 1.49 13.53
N GLU A 124 4.80 2.50 13.10
CA GLU A 124 4.81 3.82 13.74
C GLU A 124 4.32 3.78 15.19
N ALA A 125 3.27 3.02 15.50
CA ALA A 125 2.75 2.87 16.85
C ALA A 125 3.79 2.22 17.78
N ARG A 126 4.47 1.16 17.30
CA ARG A 126 5.57 0.52 18.02
C ARG A 126 6.71 1.50 18.32
N LEU A 127 7.09 2.34 17.35
CA LEU A 127 8.13 3.37 17.55
C LEU A 127 7.71 4.41 18.59
N ARG A 128 6.47 4.91 18.53
CA ARG A 128 5.96 5.87 19.51
C ARG A 128 5.96 5.29 20.92
N ALA A 129 5.49 4.06 21.09
CA ALA A 129 5.48 3.36 22.38
C ALA A 129 6.90 3.19 22.96
N ALA A 130 7.87 2.86 22.10
CA ALA A 130 9.26 2.73 22.51
C ALA A 130 9.84 4.10 22.96
N GLU A 131 9.59 5.17 22.22
CA GLU A 131 10.02 6.52 22.62
C GLU A 131 9.37 6.98 23.92
N GLU A 132 8.07 6.73 24.11
CA GLU A 132 7.35 7.12 25.33
C GLU A 132 7.90 6.39 26.56
N THR A 133 8.21 5.10 26.42
CA THR A 133 8.84 4.29 27.48
C THR A 133 10.20 4.87 27.86
N ALA A 134 11.05 5.18 26.88
CA ALA A 134 12.36 5.78 27.12
C ALA A 134 12.26 7.16 27.78
N ARG A 135 11.32 8.01 27.34
CA ARG A 135 11.06 9.31 27.97
C ARG A 135 10.56 9.17 29.40
N ALA A 136 9.72 8.18 29.68
CA ALA A 136 9.23 7.91 31.03
C ALA A 136 10.38 7.48 31.97
N ALA A 137 11.28 6.61 31.51
CA ALA A 137 12.47 6.21 32.28
C ALA A 137 13.37 7.40 32.62
N LEU A 138 13.66 8.27 31.64
CA LEU A 138 14.45 9.49 31.86
C LEU A 138 13.79 10.44 32.86
N ARG A 139 12.46 10.62 32.78
CA ARG A 139 11.72 11.45 33.75
C ARG A 139 11.74 10.85 35.15
N ALA A 140 11.61 9.53 35.29
CA ALA A 140 11.64 8.86 36.59
C ALA A 140 13.01 9.04 37.27
N LEU A 141 14.10 8.92 36.51
CA LEU A 141 15.45 9.21 37.00
C LEU A 141 15.61 10.67 37.43
N ALA A 142 15.12 11.62 36.63
CA ALA A 142 15.20 13.04 36.95
C ALA A 142 14.44 13.42 38.23
N VAL A 143 13.44 12.64 38.64
CA VAL A 143 12.71 12.82 39.92
C VAL A 143 13.42 12.12 41.09
N ALA A 144 14.22 11.09 40.82
CA ALA A 144 14.93 10.31 41.82
C ALA A 144 16.32 10.88 42.20
N ALA A 145 16.86 11.80 41.38
CA ALA A 145 18.13 12.51 41.60
C ALA A 145 17.93 13.81 42.38
#